data_AF-A0A832WGM0-F1
#
_entry.id   AF-A0A832WGM0-F1
#
_cell.length_a   1.000
_cell.length_b   1.000
_cell.length_c   1.000
_cell.angle_alpha   90.00
_cell.angle_beta   90.00
_cell.angle_gamma   90.00
#
_symmetry.space_group_name_H-M   'P 1'
#
loop_
_entity.id
_entity.type
_entity.pdbx_description
1 polymer ?
#
loop_
_entity_poly.entity_id
_entity_poly.type
_entity_poly.pdbx_seq_one_letter_code
_entity_poly.pdbx_strand_id
1 'polypeptide(L)'
;MEPQWLYLDVWAHVSGGAGALKLYWYDGGWQGACNVGNGTEAYNICSIPYASSAVALVLYHNGVEVDRIEIWGWVLETPLVARRR
;
A
#
# COMPACT_ATOMS: atom_id res chain seq x y z
N MET A 1 -14.68 -7.81 17.66
CA MET A 1 -13.21 -7.91 17.57
C MET A 1 -12.73 -6.59 17.01
N GLU A 2 -11.78 -5.92 17.67
CA GLU A 2 -11.26 -4.65 17.14
C GLU A 2 -10.48 -4.89 15.84
N PRO A 3 -10.57 -3.97 14.86
CA PRO A 3 -9.85 -4.12 13.61
C PRO A 3 -8.34 -4.07 13.84
N GLN A 4 -7.62 -5.05 13.31
CA GLN A 4 -6.16 -5.05 13.28
C GLN A 4 -5.67 -4.32 12.02
N TRP A 5 -4.67 -3.48 12.19
CA TRP A 5 -4.08 -2.66 11.13
C TRP A 5 -2.66 -3.09 10.83
N LEU A 6 -2.30 -3.07 9.56
CA LEU A 6 -0.93 -3.14 9.07
C LEU A 6 -0.49 -1.72 8.68
N TYR A 7 0.69 -1.33 9.12
CA TYR A 7 1.31 -0.06 8.76
C TYR A 7 2.42 -0.34 7.74
N LEU A 8 2.29 0.25 6.57
CA LEU A 8 3.22 0.11 5.47
C LEU A 8 3.99 1.40 5.33
N ASP A 9 5.30 1.31 5.49
CA ASP A 9 6.19 2.37 5.04
C ASP A 9 6.33 2.27 3.52
N VAL A 10 5.84 3.30 2.81
CA VAL A 10 5.84 3.36 1.35
C VAL A 10 6.72 4.51 0.91
N TRP A 11 7.74 4.17 0.12
CA TRP A 11 8.56 5.13 -0.61
C TRP A 11 8.54 4.78 -2.10
N ALA A 12 8.44 5.78 -2.96
CA ALA A 12 8.56 5.59 -4.39
C ALA A 12 9.18 6.81 -5.08
N HIS A 13 9.89 6.52 -6.17
CA HIS A 13 10.44 7.50 -7.10
C HIS A 13 9.81 7.32 -8.48
N VAL A 14 9.36 8.41 -9.08
CA VAL A 14 8.75 8.43 -10.41
C VAL A 14 9.73 9.07 -11.39
N SER A 15 10.24 8.27 -12.34
CA SER A 15 11.02 8.78 -13.46
C SER A 15 10.08 9.25 -14.58
N GLY A 16 10.42 10.37 -15.24
CA GLY A 16 9.66 10.89 -16.39
C GLY A 16 8.65 12.00 -16.08
N GLY A 17 8.50 12.42 -14.83
CA GLY A 17 7.72 13.60 -14.44
C GLY A 17 6.99 13.44 -13.12
N ALA A 18 6.69 14.55 -12.44
CA ALA A 18 5.96 14.53 -11.18
C ALA A 18 4.54 13.94 -11.36
N GLY A 19 4.11 13.16 -10.38
CA GLY A 19 2.76 12.59 -10.34
C GLY A 19 2.30 12.31 -8.92
N ALA A 20 1.00 12.04 -8.78
CA ALA A 20 0.40 11.69 -7.50
C ALA A 20 0.42 10.17 -7.31
N LEU A 21 0.98 9.72 -6.19
CA LEU A 21 1.05 8.31 -5.83
C LEU A 21 0.03 8.00 -4.74
N LYS A 22 -0.69 6.91 -4.94
CA LYS A 22 -1.72 6.42 -4.03
C LYS A 22 -1.52 4.94 -3.77
N LEU A 23 -1.73 4.53 -2.52
CA LEU A 23 -1.77 3.13 -2.14
C LEU A 23 -3.22 2.68 -1.96
N TYR A 24 -3.54 1.58 -2.63
CA TYR A 24 -4.80 0.84 -2.51
C TYR A 24 -4.51 -0.52 -1.88
N TRP A 25 -5.51 -1.12 -1.25
CA TRP A 25 -5.44 -2.48 -0.72
C TRP A 25 -6.61 -3.32 -1.23
N TYR A 26 -6.45 -4.64 -1.21
CA TYR A 26 -7.48 -5.58 -1.62
C TYR A 26 -8.00 -6.40 -0.44
N ASP A 27 -9.32 -6.37 -0.22
CA ASP A 27 -10.03 -7.13 0.83
C ASP A 27 -11.31 -7.80 0.29
N GLY A 28 -11.23 -8.37 -0.91
CA GLY A 28 -12.39 -8.84 -1.67
C GLY A 28 -12.86 -7.85 -2.75
N GLY A 29 -12.24 -6.67 -2.77
CA GLY A 29 -12.27 -5.66 -3.81
C GLY A 29 -11.16 -4.63 -3.57
N TRP A 30 -10.86 -3.80 -4.56
CA TRP A 30 -9.90 -2.71 -4.41
C TRP A 30 -10.49 -1.57 -3.57
N GLN A 31 -9.81 -1.22 -2.49
CA GLN A 31 -10.15 -0.15 -1.56
C GLN A 31 -9.06 0.92 -1.53
N GLY A 32 -9.39 2.14 -1.12
CA GLY A 32 -8.42 3.23 -1.03
C GLY A 32 -9.05 4.58 -0.72
N ALA A 33 -8.27 5.69 -0.71
CA ALA A 33 -6.86 5.79 -1.11
C ALA A 33 -6.01 6.40 0.00
N CYS A 34 -5.00 5.66 0.47
CA CYS A 34 -3.93 6.31 1.22
C CYS A 34 -3.11 7.15 0.22
N ASN A 35 -3.06 8.47 0.42
CA ASN A 35 -2.24 9.34 -0.42
C ASN A 35 -0.77 9.20 0.02
N VAL A 36 0.07 8.68 -0.86
CA VAL A 36 1.51 8.52 -0.61
C VAL A 36 2.25 9.84 -0.81
N GLY A 37 1.83 10.62 -1.81
CA GLY A 37 2.38 11.96 -2.05
C GLY A 37 2.21 12.43 -3.49
N ASN A 38 2.79 13.57 -3.80
CA ASN A 38 2.82 14.15 -5.14
C ASN A 38 4.21 14.70 -5.44
N GLY A 39 4.77 14.37 -6.58
CA GLY A 39 6.12 14.79 -6.96
C GLY A 39 6.89 13.70 -7.69
N THR A 40 8.21 13.92 -7.82
CA THR A 40 9.17 12.93 -8.32
C THR A 40 9.49 11.89 -7.24
N GLU A 41 9.44 12.27 -5.98
CA GLU A 41 9.63 11.39 -4.83
C GLU A 41 8.44 11.54 -3.89
N ALA A 42 7.92 10.41 -3.40
CA ALA A 42 6.80 10.39 -2.46
C ALA A 42 7.06 9.36 -1.36
N TYR A 43 6.68 9.73 -0.14
CA TYR A 43 6.86 8.94 1.06
C TYR A 43 5.68 9.12 1.99
N ASN A 44 5.09 8.03 2.46
CA ASN A 44 4.13 8.06 3.55
C ASN A 44 4.02 6.69 4.24
N ILE A 45 3.52 6.70 5.49
CA ILE A 45 3.08 5.48 6.17
C ILE A 45 1.58 5.31 5.93
N CYS A 46 1.21 4.21 5.29
CA CYS A 46 -0.19 3.87 5.02
C CYS A 46 -0.67 2.78 5.98
N SER A 47 -1.77 3.05 6.68
CA SER A 47 -2.48 2.04 7.48
C SER A 47 -3.54 1.35 6.63
N ILE A 48 -3.50 0.02 6.57
CA ILE A 48 -4.50 -0.79 5.87
C ILE A 48 -4.99 -1.94 6.76
N PRO A 49 -6.15 -2.55 6.49
CA PRO A 49 -6.60 -3.71 7.25
C PRO A 49 -5.58 -4.86 7.19
N TYR A 50 -5.28 -5.48 8.33
CA TYR A 50 -4.34 -6.59 8.43
C TYR A 50 -4.74 -7.80 7.55
N ALA A 51 -6.03 -7.97 7.32
CA ALA A 51 -6.58 -9.04 6.48
C ALA A 51 -6.46 -8.78 4.96
N SER A 52 -5.90 -7.64 4.54
CA SER A 52 -5.73 -7.33 3.11
C SER A 52 -4.83 -8.37 2.45
N SER A 53 -5.22 -8.87 1.28
CA SER A 53 -4.48 -9.92 0.57
C SER A 53 -3.57 -9.40 -0.55
N ALA A 54 -3.70 -8.11 -0.87
CA ALA A 54 -2.85 -7.43 -1.86
C ALA A 54 -2.80 -5.92 -1.59
N VAL A 55 -1.81 -5.27 -2.18
CA VAL A 55 -1.72 -3.81 -2.28
C VAL A 55 -1.38 -3.39 -3.69
N ALA A 56 -1.79 -2.18 -4.06
CA ALA A 56 -1.43 -1.56 -5.33
C ALA A 56 -0.89 -0.15 -5.09
N LEU A 57 0.32 0.11 -5.60
CA LEU A 57 0.85 1.46 -5.73
C LEU A 57 0.48 1.98 -7.12
N VAL A 58 -0.29 3.06 -7.15
CA VAL A 58 -0.88 3.59 -8.39
C VAL A 58 -0.38 5.01 -8.62
N LEU A 59 0.12 5.25 -9.84
CA LEU A 59 0.54 6.56 -10.31
C LEU A 59 -0.61 7.26 -11.04
N TYR A 60 -0.89 8.49 -10.63
CA TYR A 60 -1.82 9.38 -11.29
C TYR A 60 -1.08 10.57 -11.90
N HIS A 61 -1.46 10.91 -13.13
CA HIS A 61 -1.07 12.15 -13.79
C HIS A 61 -2.33 12.90 -14.22
N ASN A 62 -2.48 14.16 -13.81
CA ASN A 62 -3.67 14.98 -14.07
C ASN A 62 -5.00 14.30 -13.72
N GLY A 63 -5.03 13.56 -12.62
CA GLY A 63 -6.23 12.88 -12.12
C GLY A 63 -6.57 11.56 -12.83
N VAL A 64 -5.78 11.15 -13.82
CA VAL A 64 -5.93 9.89 -14.54
C VAL A 64 -4.90 8.89 -14.05
N GLU A 65 -5.32 7.65 -13.81
CA GLU A 65 -4.42 6.54 -13.53
C GLU A 65 -3.59 6.24 -14.78
N VAL A 66 -2.27 6.29 -14.66
CA VAL A 66 -1.35 6.07 -15.79
C VAL A 66 -0.48 4.82 -15.61
N ASP A 67 -0.27 4.38 -14.38
CA ASP A 67 0.49 3.15 -14.09
C ASP A 67 0.09 2.55 -12.74
N ARG A 68 0.32 1.25 -12.58
CA ARG A 68 -0.01 0.48 -11.38
C ARG A 68 0.96 -0.68 -11.18
N ILE A 69 1.46 -0.80 -9.94
CA ILE A 69 2.20 -1.97 -9.46
C ILE A 69 1.38 -2.64 -8.37
N GLU A 70 1.05 -3.92 -8.56
CA GLU A 70 0.31 -4.73 -7.58
C GLU A 70 1.22 -5.79 -6.95
N ILE A 71 1.06 -5.98 -5.64
CA ILE A 71 1.74 -7.03 -4.88
C ILE A 71 0.67 -7.90 -4.24
N TRP A 72 0.69 -9.20 -4.58
CA TRP A 72 -0.30 -10.19 -4.15
C TRP A 72 0.30 -11.23 -3.21
N GLY A 73 -0.52 -11.77 -2.31
CA GLY A 73 -0.20 -13.00 -1.58
C GLY A 73 0.90 -12.84 -0.53
N TRP A 74 1.05 -11.64 0.03
CA TRP A 74 2.05 -11.43 1.08
C TRP A 74 1.76 -12.26 2.33
N VAL A 75 2.79 -12.91 2.85
CA VAL A 75 2.72 -13.61 4.14
C VAL A 75 3.30 -12.65 5.17
N LEU A 76 2.43 -12.09 6.01
CA LEU A 76 2.91 -11.45 7.24
C LEU A 76 3.37 -12.61 8.13
N GLU A 77 4.69 -12.80 8.23
CA GLU A 77 5.24 -13.76 9.18
C GLU A 77 4.72 -13.36 10.56
N THR A 78 3.78 -14.15 11.09
CA THR A 78 3.38 -14.04 12.49
C THR A 78 4.68 -14.13 13.29
N PRO A 79 5.03 -13.16 14.15
CA PRO A 79 6.20 -13.30 14.99
C PRO A 79 6.08 -14.63 15.72
N LEU A 80 7.09 -15.49 15.59
CA LEU A 80 7.18 -16.75 16.33
C LEU A 80 7.31 -16.43 17.82
N VAL A 81 6.21 -16.05 18.47
CA VAL A 81 6.13 -15.91 19.91
C VAL A 81 5.10 -16.90 20.41
N ALA A 82 5.60 -17.81 21.26
CA ALA A 82 4.89 -18.81 22.05
C ALA A 82 4.49 -20.13 21.36
N ARG A 83 5.50 -20.97 21.08
CA ARG A 83 5.44 -22.35 21.56
C ARG A 83 6.57 -22.60 22.55
N ARG A 84 6.45 -22.05 23.76
CA ARG A 84 7.09 -22.67 24.92
C ARG A 84 6.23 -23.88 25.27
N ARG A 85 6.76 -25.08 25.06
CA ARG A 85 6.34 -26.28 25.80
C ARG A 85 7.15 -26.35 27.07
#